data_AF-A0A9W8AK09-F1
#
_entry.id   AF-A0A9W8AK09-F1
#
_cell.length_a   1.000
_cell.length_b   1.000
_cell.length_c   1.000
_cell.angle_alpha   90.00
_cell.angle_beta   90.00
_cell.angle_gamma   90.00
#
_symmetry.space_group_name_H-M   'P 1'
#
loop_
_entity.id
_entity.type
_entity.pdbx_description
1 polymer ?
#
loop_
_entity_poly.entity_id
_entity_poly.type
_entity_poly.pdbx_seq_one_letter_code
_entity_poly.pdbx_strand_id
1 'polypeptide(L)'
;MSSATNLFDKLVGLTVALAFVFCVGFITQRTDATPIVADDSLRIIGGETAPLNTFTFTAHIRIGGESTPASECGGAIIAAQWVVTVAHCIVQRKNNGIPLKASQLKVGYGSNNKDQMRLAQVSEVYAHP
;
A
#
# COMPACT_ATOMS: atom_id res chain seq x y z
N MET A 1 -19.96 -24.79 -60.78
CA MET A 1 -18.84 -23.99 -60.25
C MET A 1 -18.99 -23.79 -58.73
N SER A 2 -18.80 -24.83 -57.90
CA SER A 2 -19.03 -24.73 -56.44
C SER A 2 -18.00 -25.48 -55.57
N SER A 3 -16.98 -26.11 -56.17
CA SER A 3 -16.03 -26.95 -55.42
C SER A 3 -14.72 -26.24 -55.01
N ALA A 4 -14.39 -25.10 -55.59
CA ALA A 4 -13.12 -24.40 -55.35
C ALA A 4 -13.20 -23.27 -54.30
N THR A 5 -14.39 -22.67 -54.09
CA THR A 5 -14.62 -21.63 -53.08
C THR A 5 -14.54 -22.18 -51.67
N ASN A 6 -15.07 -23.39 -51.44
CA ASN A 6 -15.05 -24.07 -50.14
C ASN A 6 -13.64 -24.44 -49.65
N LEU A 7 -12.65 -24.58 -50.54
CA LEU A 7 -11.28 -24.90 -50.15
C LEU A 7 -10.48 -23.64 -49.82
N PHE A 8 -10.66 -22.56 -50.58
CA PHE A 8 -10.06 -21.25 -50.29
C PHE A 8 -10.59 -20.68 -48.97
N ASP A 9 -11.90 -20.74 -48.73
CA ASP A 9 -12.50 -20.24 -47.48
C ASP A 9 -12.05 -21.05 -46.26
N LYS A 10 -11.85 -22.36 -46.41
CA LYS A 10 -11.28 -23.22 -45.36
C LYS A 10 -9.80 -22.94 -45.12
N LEU A 11 -9.03 -22.62 -46.16
CA LEU A 11 -7.62 -22.24 -46.05
C LEU A 11 -7.47 -20.89 -45.32
N VAL A 12 -8.28 -19.90 -45.68
CA VAL A 12 -8.31 -18.58 -45.04
C VAL A 12 -8.80 -18.69 -43.59
N GLY A 13 -9.81 -19.53 -43.32
CA GLY A 13 -10.27 -19.82 -41.97
C GLY A 13 -9.19 -20.46 -41.09
N LEU A 14 -8.40 -21.39 -41.64
CA LEU A 14 -7.31 -22.06 -40.92
C LEU A 14 -6.13 -21.12 -40.64
N THR A 15 -5.77 -20.24 -41.58
CA THR A 15 -4.69 -19.26 -41.36
C THR A 15 -5.08 -18.19 -40.34
N VAL A 16 -6.33 -17.72 -40.35
CA VAL A 16 -6.85 -16.79 -39.33
C VAL A 16 -6.91 -17.44 -37.95
N ALA A 17 -7.35 -18.71 -37.86
CA ALA A 17 -7.39 -19.44 -36.59
C ALA A 17 -5.98 -19.68 -36.01
N LEU A 18 -5.00 -20.04 -36.84
CA LEU A 18 -3.61 -20.22 -36.42
C LEU A 18 -2.98 -18.90 -35.96
N ALA A 19 -3.26 -17.78 -36.63
CA ALA A 19 -2.80 -16.46 -36.21
C ALA A 19 -3.40 -16.04 -34.87
N PHE A 20 -4.68 -16.37 -34.60
CA PHE A 20 -5.34 -16.07 -33.34
C PHE A 20 -4.77 -16.91 -32.18
N VAL A 21 -4.49 -18.19 -32.39
CA VAL A 21 -3.83 -19.07 -31.40
C VAL A 21 -2.41 -18.59 -31.11
N PHE A 22 -1.67 -18.13 -32.12
CA PHE A 22 -0.33 -17.57 -31.93
C PHE A 22 -0.38 -16.24 -31.14
N CYS A 23 -1.30 -15.33 -31.48
CA CYS A 23 -1.47 -14.07 -30.74
C CYS A 23 -1.87 -14.30 -29.27
N VAL A 24 -2.84 -15.17 -29.00
CA VAL A 24 -3.30 -15.44 -27.63
C VAL A 24 -2.24 -16.23 -26.83
N GLY A 25 -1.48 -17.11 -27.49
CA GLY A 25 -0.34 -17.82 -26.89
C GLY A 25 0.84 -16.90 -26.55
N PHE A 26 1.10 -15.86 -27.33
CA PHE A 26 2.14 -14.86 -27.04
C PHE A 26 1.74 -13.86 -25.95
N ILE A 27 0.45 -13.53 -25.80
CA ILE A 27 -0.02 -12.64 -24.72
C ILE A 27 0.08 -13.31 -23.33
N THR A 28 0.22 -14.64 -23.26
CA THR A 28 0.33 -15.39 -21.99
C THR A 28 1.74 -15.90 -21.66
N GLN A 29 2.78 -15.43 -22.36
CA GLN A 29 4.18 -15.73 -21.99
C GLN A 29 4.57 -14.95 -20.72
N ARG A 30 4.38 -15.63 -19.59
CA ARG A 30 5.01 -15.50 -18.27
C ARG A 30 5.93 -14.27 -18.08
N THR A 31 5.49 -13.36 -17.22
CA THR A 31 6.42 -12.58 -16.41
C THR A 31 7.04 -13.51 -15.38
N ASP A 32 8.04 -14.30 -15.78
CA ASP A 32 8.94 -14.90 -14.79
C ASP A 32 9.71 -13.74 -14.16
N ALA A 33 9.29 -13.35 -12.95
CA ALA A 33 10.00 -12.39 -12.14
C ALA A 33 11.46 -12.87 -11.99
N THR A 34 12.40 -12.10 -12.53
CA THR A 34 13.83 -12.38 -12.39
C THR A 34 14.20 -12.37 -10.90
N PRO A 35 14.96 -13.36 -10.40
CA PRO A 35 15.45 -13.32 -9.03
C PRO A 35 16.43 -12.14 -8.90
N ILE A 36 16.14 -11.28 -7.95
CA ILE A 36 16.93 -10.10 -7.59
C ILE A 36 18.27 -10.59 -7.01
N VAL A 37 19.34 -10.50 -7.80
CA VAL A 37 20.71 -10.67 -7.30
C VAL A 37 21.04 -9.38 -6.53
N ALA A 38 21.16 -9.50 -5.22
CA ALA A 38 21.56 -8.39 -4.34
C ALA A 38 23.02 -8.00 -4.62
N ASP A 39 23.21 -6.78 -5.10
CA ASP A 39 24.51 -6.10 -5.20
C ASP A 39 24.91 -5.54 -3.82
N ASP A 40 26.20 -5.55 -3.50
CA ASP A 40 26.78 -5.20 -2.19
C ASP A 40 26.80 -3.66 -1.94
N SER A 41 25.94 -2.91 -2.63
CA SER A 41 25.59 -1.50 -2.38
C SER A 41 24.40 -1.36 -1.39
N LEU A 42 24.08 -2.45 -0.69
CA LEU A 42 23.00 -2.67 0.27
C LEU A 42 22.61 -1.42 1.10
N ARG A 43 21.55 -0.74 0.68
CA ARG A 43 20.71 0.02 1.61
C ARG A 43 19.39 -0.72 1.80
N ILE A 44 19.19 -1.19 3.03
CA ILE A 44 18.15 -2.08 3.57
C ILE A 44 18.50 -3.58 3.45
N ILE A 45 19.03 -4.13 4.54
CA ILE A 45 19.17 -5.58 4.74
C ILE A 45 17.86 -6.10 5.32
N GLY A 46 17.19 -7.02 4.62
CA GLY A 46 16.12 -7.86 5.20
C GLY A 46 14.79 -7.17 5.54
N GLY A 47 14.49 -6.02 4.93
CA GLY A 47 13.15 -5.43 5.04
C GLY A 47 12.13 -6.18 4.17
N GLU A 48 11.04 -6.64 4.76
CA GLU A 48 9.91 -7.25 4.04
C GLU A 48 8.58 -6.62 4.46
N THR A 49 7.54 -6.80 3.65
CA THR A 49 6.20 -6.39 4.04
C THR A 49 5.76 -7.19 5.26
N ALA A 50 5.51 -6.49 6.37
CA ALA A 50 4.93 -7.11 7.55
C ALA A 50 3.62 -7.82 7.19
N PRO A 51 3.46 -9.14 7.46
CA PRO A 51 2.20 -9.82 7.19
C PRO A 51 1.05 -9.18 7.98
N LEU A 52 -0.16 -9.21 7.41
CA LEU A 52 -1.33 -8.63 8.05
C LEU A 52 -1.53 -9.23 9.45
N ASN A 53 -1.85 -8.39 10.43
CA ASN A 53 -2.10 -8.77 11.83
C ASN A 53 -0.91 -9.35 12.62
N THR A 54 0.34 -9.17 12.17
CA THR A 54 1.53 -9.60 12.95
C THR A 54 1.96 -8.59 14.01
N PHE A 55 1.95 -7.30 13.68
CA PHE A 55 2.33 -6.21 14.58
C PHE A 55 1.11 -5.35 14.91
N THR A 56 0.13 -5.96 15.57
CA THR A 56 -1.20 -5.37 15.84
C THR A 56 -1.16 -4.13 16.73
N PHE A 57 -0.08 -3.92 17.49
CA PHE A 57 0.13 -2.71 18.27
C PHE A 57 0.48 -1.49 17.41
N THR A 58 0.84 -1.66 16.13
CA THR A 58 1.26 -0.53 15.28
C THR A 58 0.10 0.45 15.04
N ALA A 59 0.38 1.74 15.25
CA ALA A 59 -0.54 2.83 14.96
C ALA A 59 0.09 3.83 13.98
N HIS A 60 -0.72 4.34 13.04
CA HIS A 60 -0.38 5.43 12.13
C HIS A 60 -1.04 6.72 12.59
N ILE A 61 -0.27 7.73 12.96
CA ILE A 61 -0.80 8.99 13.47
C ILE A 61 -0.76 10.01 12.33
N ARG A 62 -1.94 10.47 11.91
CA ARG A 62 -2.13 11.50 10.89
C ARG A 62 -2.32 12.84 11.56
N ILE A 63 -1.48 13.82 11.21
CA ILE A 63 -1.46 15.16 11.79
C ILE A 63 -1.88 16.16 10.72
N GLY A 64 -2.92 16.96 10.96
CA GLY A 64 -3.34 18.06 10.08
C GLY A 64 -4.75 17.91 9.54
N GLY A 65 -4.94 18.31 8.28
CA GLY A 65 -6.25 18.48 7.65
C GLY A 65 -7.04 17.18 7.44
N GLU A 66 -8.33 17.34 7.11
CA GLU A 66 -9.30 16.24 7.10
C GLU A 66 -9.06 15.22 5.97
N SER A 67 -8.58 15.71 4.82
CA SER A 67 -8.38 14.95 3.57
C SER A 67 -6.93 14.56 3.30
N THR A 68 -5.97 15.40 3.69
CA THR A 68 -4.53 15.14 3.51
C THR A 68 -3.76 15.51 4.79
N PRO A 69 -3.03 14.56 5.41
CA PRO A 69 -2.21 14.87 6.57
C PRO A 69 -1.05 15.79 6.16
N ALA A 70 -0.78 16.80 6.99
CA ALA A 70 0.38 17.66 6.85
C ALA A 70 1.67 16.94 7.31
N SER A 71 1.53 15.99 8.23
CA SER A 71 2.62 15.14 8.72
C SER A 71 2.06 13.80 9.19
N GLU A 72 2.91 12.79 9.20
CA GLU A 72 2.58 11.44 9.64
C GLU A 72 3.62 10.94 10.63
N CYS A 73 3.17 10.20 11.64
CA CYS A 73 4.01 9.65 12.69
C CYS A 73 3.62 8.20 12.98
N GLY A 74 4.53 7.46 13.61
CA GLY A 74 4.24 6.16 14.19
C GLY A 74 3.77 6.26 15.65
N GLY A 75 3.10 5.21 16.12
CA GLY A 75 2.78 5.01 17.53
C GLY A 75 2.55 3.55 17.84
N ALA A 76 2.30 3.25 19.12
CA ALA A 76 1.95 1.92 19.59
C ALA A 76 0.68 1.95 20.43
N ILE A 77 -0.26 1.05 20.15
CA ILE A 77 -1.46 0.80 20.94
C ILE A 77 -1.03 0.06 22.21
N ILE A 78 -1.23 0.71 23.36
CA ILE A 78 -0.84 0.17 24.67
C ILE A 78 -2.05 -0.26 25.52
N ALA A 79 -3.24 0.21 25.16
CA ALA A 79 -4.52 -0.24 25.69
C ALA A 79 -5.64 0.09 24.68
N ALA A 80 -6.86 -0.38 24.95
CA ALA A 80 -7.99 -0.30 24.02
C ALA A 80 -8.27 1.10 23.45
N GLN A 81 -7.93 2.15 24.19
CA GLN A 81 -8.15 3.55 23.80
C GLN A 81 -6.90 4.42 23.98
N TRP A 82 -5.72 3.81 24.09
CA TRP A 82 -4.47 4.51 24.36
C TRP A 82 -3.39 4.17 23.34
N VAL A 83 -2.83 5.20 22.73
CA VAL A 83 -1.67 5.12 21.84
C VAL A 83 -0.54 5.96 22.42
N VAL A 84 0.65 5.38 22.49
CA VAL A 84 1.88 6.10 22.81
C VAL A 84 2.61 6.51 21.53
N THR A 85 3.17 7.71 21.53
CA THR A 85 4.04 8.23 20.46
C THR A 85 5.11 9.13 21.08
N VAL A 86 5.95 9.71 20.24
CA VAL A 86 7.01 10.65 20.64
C VAL A 86 6.48 12.08 20.67
N ALA A 87 6.97 12.88 21.62
CA ALA A 87 6.47 14.23 21.87
C ALA A 87 6.53 15.14 20.62
N HIS A 88 7.56 15.02 19.79
CA HIS A 88 7.72 15.88 18.60
C HIS A 88 6.64 15.67 17.52
N CYS A 89 5.88 14.58 17.58
CA CYS A 89 4.73 14.35 16.71
C CYS A 89 3.52 15.19 17.14
N ILE A 90 3.36 15.40 18.45
CA ILE A 90 2.19 16.06 19.05
C ILE A 90 2.51 17.46 19.60
N VAL A 91 3.78 17.84 19.67
CA VAL A 91 4.25 19.16 20.09
C VAL A 91 5.13 19.74 19.00
N GLN A 92 4.68 20.82 18.37
CA GLN A 92 5.42 21.48 17.29
C GLN A 92 6.16 22.71 17.82
N ARG A 93 7.40 22.91 17.36
CA ARG A 93 8.18 24.13 17.69
C ARG A 93 7.44 25.41 17.32
N LYS A 94 6.70 25.40 16.20
CA LYS A 94 5.89 26.54 15.73
C LYS A 94 4.73 26.89 16.68
N ASN A 95 4.35 25.98 17.58
CA ASN A 95 3.27 26.15 18.53
C ASN A 95 3.78 26.46 19.96
N ASN A 96 5.00 26.98 20.10
CA ASN A 96 5.60 27.35 21.39
C ASN A 96 5.61 26.22 22.44
N GLY A 97 5.70 24.96 22.02
CA GLY A 97 5.67 23.82 22.93
C GLY A 97 4.27 23.38 23.37
N ILE A 98 3.21 24.02 22.88
CA ILE A 98 1.82 23.64 23.17
C ILE A 98 1.46 22.39 22.32
N PRO A 99 0.87 21.35 22.95
CA PRO A 99 0.38 20.18 22.22
C PRO A 99 -0.69 20.53 21.16
N LEU A 100 -0.73 19.73 20.10
CA LEU A 100 -1.78 19.80 19.08
C LEU A 100 -3.15 19.49 19.66
N LYS A 101 -4.19 20.13 19.12
CA LYS A 101 -5.57 19.80 19.49
C LYS A 101 -5.92 18.41 18.99
N ALA A 102 -6.74 17.69 19.75
CA ALA A 102 -7.20 16.35 19.39
C ALA A 102 -7.88 16.30 18.00
N SER A 103 -8.63 17.34 17.63
CA SER A 103 -9.28 17.48 16.31
C SER A 103 -8.31 17.56 15.13
N GLN A 104 -7.02 17.80 15.37
CA GLN A 104 -5.97 17.85 14.35
C GLN A 104 -5.32 16.49 14.13
N LEU A 105 -5.77 15.44 14.82
CA LEU A 105 -5.16 14.13 14.85
C LEU A 105 -6.18 13.05 14.49
N LYS A 106 -5.75 12.09 13.69
CA LYS A 106 -6.47 10.83 13.45
C LYS A 106 -5.50 9.66 13.64
N VAL A 107 -5.98 8.56 14.20
CA VAL A 107 -5.18 7.35 14.41
C VAL A 107 -5.67 6.24 13.48
N GLY A 108 -4.80 5.79 12.58
CA GLY A 108 -4.95 4.63 11.72
C GLY A 108 -4.48 3.34 12.41
N TYR A 109 -5.26 2.26 12.29
CA TYR A 109 -4.93 0.95 12.83
C TYR A 109 -5.58 -0.19 12.02
N GLY A 110 -5.15 -1.43 12.29
CA GLY A 110 -5.81 -2.65 11.78
C GLY A 110 -5.48 -3.05 10.34
N SER A 111 -4.50 -2.41 9.70
CA SER A 111 -3.98 -2.80 8.40
C SER A 111 -2.48 -2.52 8.29
N ASN A 112 -1.77 -3.32 7.50
CA ASN A 112 -0.39 -3.05 7.07
C ASN A 112 -0.33 -2.17 5.80
N ASN A 113 -1.49 -1.80 5.24
CA ASN A 113 -1.64 -0.87 4.13
C ASN A 113 -2.34 0.42 4.62
N LYS A 114 -1.66 1.57 4.49
CA LYS A 114 -2.13 2.88 4.95
C LYS A 114 -3.50 3.29 4.40
N ASP A 115 -3.86 2.86 3.19
CA ASP A 115 -5.10 3.24 2.53
C ASP A 115 -6.28 2.35 2.98
N GLN A 116 -5.98 1.26 3.68
CA GLN A 116 -6.95 0.29 4.19
C GLN A 116 -7.06 0.33 5.73
N MET A 117 -6.39 1.27 6.39
CA MET A 117 -6.46 1.43 7.84
C MET A 117 -7.81 1.99 8.29
N ARG A 118 -8.28 1.52 9.45
CA ARG A 118 -9.41 2.12 10.16
C ARG A 118 -8.94 3.39 10.85
N LEU A 119 -9.69 4.49 10.71
CA LEU A 119 -9.37 5.77 11.35
C LEU A 119 -10.22 5.98 12.60
N ALA A 120 -9.57 6.22 13.73
CA ALA A 120 -10.17 6.69 14.96
C ALA A 120 -9.92 8.19 15.16
N GLN A 121 -10.92 8.87 15.71
CA GLN A 121 -10.78 10.24 16.20
C GLN A 121 -10.01 10.24 17.52
N VAL A 122 -9.21 11.29 17.73
CA VAL A 122 -8.53 11.49 19.01
C VAL A 122 -9.42 12.36 19.90
N SER A 123 -9.59 11.95 21.15
CA SER A 123 -10.32 12.74 22.15
C SER A 123 -9.40 13.68 22.92
N GLU A 124 -8.21 13.21 23.29
CA GLU A 124 -7.28 13.94 24.15
C GLU A 124 -5.82 13.69 23.76
N VAL A 125 -4.95 14.65 24.08
CA VAL A 125 -3.52 14.60 23.79
C VAL A 125 -2.74 14.96 25.05
N TYR A 126 -1.89 14.05 25.51
CA TYR A 126 -1.04 14.24 26.69
C TYR A 126 0.43 14.30 26.25
N ALA A 127 1.07 15.44 26.48
CA ALA A 127 2.52 15.57 26.38
C ALA A 127 3.12 15.43 27.79
N HIS A 128 4.30 14.81 27.87
CA HIS A 128 5.07 14.78 29.11
C HIS A 128 5.47 16.22 29.51
N PRO A 129 5.46 16.57 30.81
CA PRO A 129 5.87 17.89 31.31
C PRO A 129 7.27 18.33 30.85
#